data_AF-A0AAV5CFF6-F1
#
_entry.id   AF-A0AAV5CFF6-F1
#
_cell.length_a   1.000
_cell.length_b   1.000
_cell.length_c   1.000
_cell.angle_alpha   90.00
_cell.angle_beta   90.00
_cell.angle_gamma   90.00
#
_symmetry.space_group_name_H-M   'P 1'
#
loop_
_entity.id
_entity.type
_entity.pdbx_description
1 polymer ?
#
loop_
_entity_poly.entity_id
_entity_poly.type
_entity_poly.pdbx_seq_one_letter_code
_entity_poly.pdbx_strand_id
1 'polypeptide(L)'
;MPLCSFYAAASVPVSKPQPSNPSSKPPAAAAVSAATTVPSRSTTSLSTAAAALSLHLPELPSHVKDKILSLELMGVDYRRALSLNPSLRDAAPESIHAVVTFLQSRGLHFKDLGRVFGMCPSVLTASVRADLRPVFAFLSDDLGVPESAHRRVVVKCPRLLACSVRDQLRPALIYLRRLGFRDTRALAMQDPILLVTSVERTMVPKLEFLAGLGMTRDEAVAMVLRCPPLLTFSVERNYTPKFEYLVSAMGGGVEDVKAFPQYFSFSLEKRIVPRHRAVVEAGVQMPLPDMLKATDEEFAEMLDKEHTTE
;
A
#
# COMPACT_ATOMS: atom_id res chain seq x y z
N MET A 1 38.09 2.30 41.10
CA MET A 1 38.14 1.47 42.33
C MET A 1 37.53 2.32 43.44
N PRO A 2 36.25 2.08 43.79
CA PRO A 2 35.82 1.22 44.91
C PRO A 2 34.75 0.19 44.43
N LEU A 3 34.69 -1.07 44.88
CA LEU A 3 34.32 -1.69 46.17
C LEU A 3 32.83 -1.55 46.60
N CYS A 4 32.16 -2.73 46.60
CA CYS A 4 31.09 -3.22 47.49
C CYS A 4 29.66 -2.67 47.33
N SER A 5 28.57 -3.42 47.54
CA SER A 5 28.33 -4.82 47.95
C SER A 5 26.81 -5.12 47.86
N PHE A 6 26.47 -6.40 47.63
CA PHE A 6 25.30 -7.16 48.13
C PHE A 6 23.90 -6.52 48.21
N TYR A 7 22.90 -7.12 47.55
CA TYR A 7 21.91 -7.99 48.22
C TYR A 7 21.04 -8.73 47.18
N ALA A 8 20.86 -10.03 47.41
CA ALA A 8 19.87 -10.88 46.76
C ALA A 8 18.59 -10.90 47.60
N ALA A 9 17.41 -10.91 46.96
CA ALA A 9 16.22 -11.59 47.46
C ALA A 9 15.22 -11.80 46.32
N ALA A 10 14.80 -13.05 46.18
CA ALA A 10 13.76 -13.51 45.27
C ALA A 10 12.35 -13.16 45.82
N SER A 11 11.37 -13.01 44.92
CA SER A 11 10.26 -13.97 44.74
C SER A 11 8.92 -13.30 44.35
N VAL A 12 8.24 -13.99 43.43
CA VAL A 12 6.78 -14.10 43.18
C VAL A 12 6.12 -13.07 42.24
N PRO A 13 5.31 -13.54 41.26
CA PRO A 13 4.74 -12.74 40.19
C PRO A 13 3.38 -12.14 40.59
N VAL A 14 3.08 -10.93 40.09
CA VAL A 14 1.75 -10.31 40.23
C VAL A 14 1.03 -10.32 38.88
N SER A 15 -0.15 -10.94 38.92
CA SER A 15 -1.09 -11.19 37.84
C SER A 15 -1.66 -9.93 37.18
N LYS A 16 -1.92 -10.02 35.87
CA LYS A 16 -2.71 -9.06 35.09
C LYS A 16 -4.19 -9.13 35.49
N PRO A 17 -4.91 -8.00 35.63
CA PRO A 17 -6.36 -8.00 35.65
C PRO A 17 -6.93 -8.07 34.22
N GLN A 18 -7.77 -9.09 33.96
CA GLN A 18 -8.80 -9.05 32.90
C GLN A 18 -9.98 -8.17 33.38
N PRO A 19 -10.71 -7.52 32.46
CA PRO A 19 -12.12 -7.24 32.66
C PRO A 19 -13.00 -8.24 31.92
N SER A 20 -13.91 -8.81 32.69
CA SER A 20 -14.97 -9.76 32.39
C SER A 20 -16.13 -9.16 31.59
N ASN A 21 -16.64 -9.92 30.62
CA ASN A 21 -18.00 -9.80 30.10
C ASN A 21 -19.04 -10.03 31.21
N PRO A 22 -20.17 -9.32 31.17
CA PRO A 22 -21.43 -9.87 31.67
C PRO A 22 -22.46 -10.02 30.52
N SER A 23 -22.92 -11.27 30.38
CA SER A 23 -24.12 -11.63 29.62
C SER A 23 -25.34 -11.54 30.54
N SER A 24 -26.40 -10.86 30.10
CA SER A 24 -27.73 -10.96 30.71
C SER A 24 -28.83 -10.96 29.63
N LYS A 25 -29.46 -12.14 29.44
CA LYS A 25 -30.88 -12.33 29.04
C LYS A 25 -31.78 -12.04 30.26
N PRO A 26 -33.13 -11.83 30.19
CA PRO A 26 -34.16 -12.54 29.36
C PRO A 26 -35.41 -11.64 29.01
N PRO A 27 -36.65 -12.13 28.74
CA PRO A 27 -37.19 -13.43 28.30
C PRO A 27 -38.00 -13.40 26.99
N ALA A 28 -38.47 -14.57 26.57
CA ALA A 28 -39.21 -14.88 25.35
C ALA A 28 -40.75 -14.84 25.53
N ALA A 29 -41.49 -14.56 24.44
CA ALA A 29 -42.81 -15.14 24.17
C ALA A 29 -43.17 -15.10 22.66
N ALA A 30 -43.51 -16.30 22.16
CA ALA A 30 -44.49 -16.65 21.11
C ALA A 30 -44.31 -16.21 19.63
N ALA A 31 -43.79 -17.18 18.88
CA ALA A 31 -44.09 -17.65 17.52
C ALA A 31 -45.26 -17.05 16.70
N VAL A 32 -44.99 -16.79 15.42
CA VAL A 32 -45.84 -17.23 14.29
C VAL A 32 -44.95 -17.61 13.09
N SER A 33 -45.24 -18.77 12.50
CA SER A 33 -44.53 -19.43 11.39
C SER A 33 -44.61 -18.69 10.05
N ALA A 34 -43.52 -18.73 9.28
CA ALA A 34 -43.59 -18.76 7.82
C ALA A 34 -42.36 -19.50 7.28
N ALA A 35 -42.61 -20.63 6.61
CA ALA A 35 -41.62 -21.42 5.92
C ALA A 35 -41.11 -20.68 4.68
N THR A 36 -39.80 -20.48 4.56
CA THR A 36 -39.17 -20.20 3.27
C THR A 36 -37.88 -21.00 3.13
N THR A 37 -37.96 -21.92 2.20
CA THR A 37 -36.95 -22.74 1.52
C THR A 37 -35.54 -22.14 1.45
N VAL A 38 -34.56 -22.98 1.81
CA VAL A 38 -33.14 -22.83 1.53
C VAL A 38 -32.91 -22.88 0.01
N PRO A 39 -32.24 -21.90 -0.62
CA PRO A 39 -31.69 -22.11 -1.96
C PRO A 39 -30.32 -22.79 -1.81
N SER A 40 -30.26 -24.03 -2.26
CA SER A 40 -29.02 -24.69 -2.66
C SER A 40 -28.27 -23.78 -3.64
N ARG A 41 -26.99 -23.52 -3.35
CA ARG A 41 -26.08 -22.77 -4.22
C ARG A 41 -25.91 -23.52 -5.54
N SER A 42 -26.66 -23.09 -6.53
CA SER A 42 -26.63 -23.56 -7.90
C SER A 42 -25.30 -23.19 -8.55
N THR A 43 -24.64 -24.19 -9.12
CA THR A 43 -23.50 -24.09 -10.06
C THR A 43 -23.84 -23.39 -11.38
N THR A 44 -25.01 -22.75 -11.47
CA THR A 44 -25.64 -22.25 -12.71
C THR A 44 -25.28 -20.80 -13.05
N SER A 45 -24.74 -20.00 -12.13
CA SER A 45 -24.46 -18.56 -12.38
C SER A 45 -23.21 -18.28 -13.21
N LEU A 46 -22.20 -19.17 -13.14
CA LEU A 46 -20.96 -19.05 -13.92
C LEU A 46 -21.20 -19.39 -15.41
N SER A 47 -22.06 -20.36 -15.68
CA SER A 47 -22.41 -20.79 -17.04
C SER A 47 -23.24 -19.75 -17.78
N THR A 48 -24.11 -19.01 -17.09
CA THR A 48 -24.97 -17.98 -17.71
C THR A 48 -24.21 -16.70 -18.02
N ALA A 49 -23.25 -16.29 -17.18
CA ALA A 49 -22.40 -15.13 -17.46
C ALA A 49 -21.46 -15.37 -18.66
N ALA A 50 -20.85 -16.56 -18.76
CA ALA A 50 -20.03 -16.95 -19.91
C ALA A 50 -20.87 -17.09 -21.20
N ALA A 51 -22.10 -17.60 -21.11
CA ALA A 51 -23.03 -17.68 -22.23
C ALA A 51 -23.52 -16.30 -22.69
N ALA A 52 -23.80 -15.37 -21.76
CA ALA A 52 -24.20 -14.00 -22.08
C ALA A 52 -23.08 -13.20 -22.75
N LEU A 53 -21.82 -13.38 -22.33
CA LEU A 53 -20.64 -12.77 -22.96
C LEU A 53 -20.34 -13.36 -24.35
N SER A 54 -20.64 -14.65 -24.56
CA SER A 54 -20.44 -15.31 -25.86
C SER A 54 -21.40 -14.81 -26.96
N LEU A 55 -22.58 -14.28 -26.57
CA LEU A 55 -23.61 -13.80 -27.51
C LEU A 55 -23.33 -12.40 -28.09
N HIS A 56 -22.29 -11.69 -27.62
CA HIS A 56 -22.01 -10.29 -28.02
C HIS A 56 -20.70 -10.08 -28.81
N LEU A 57 -19.99 -11.15 -29.21
CA LEU A 57 -18.74 -11.07 -29.97
C LEU A 57 -18.93 -11.58 -31.43
N PRO A 58 -19.02 -10.68 -32.43
CA PRO A 58 -19.08 -11.09 -33.84
C PRO A 58 -17.75 -11.71 -34.30
N GLU A 59 -17.82 -12.64 -35.25
CA GLU A 59 -16.78 -13.39 -35.99
C GLU A 59 -15.31 -13.27 -35.56
N LEU A 60 -15.03 -13.51 -34.28
CA LEU A 60 -13.66 -13.71 -33.79
C LEU A 60 -13.33 -15.22 -33.77
N PRO A 61 -12.09 -15.61 -34.11
CA PRO A 61 -11.63 -17.00 -33.95
C PRO A 61 -11.89 -17.52 -32.52
N SER A 62 -12.23 -18.80 -32.37
CA SER A 62 -12.60 -19.42 -31.08
C SER A 62 -11.57 -19.17 -29.98
N HIS A 63 -10.28 -19.32 -30.30
CA HIS A 63 -9.18 -19.08 -29.36
C HIS A 63 -9.11 -17.63 -28.84
N VAL A 64 -9.61 -16.64 -29.59
CA VAL A 64 -9.69 -15.25 -29.14
C VAL A 64 -10.87 -15.08 -28.18
N LYS A 65 -12.01 -15.72 -28.46
CA LYS A 65 -13.19 -15.70 -27.58
C LYS A 65 -12.87 -16.34 -26.23
N ASP A 66 -12.15 -17.45 -26.21
CA ASP A 66 -11.78 -18.14 -24.98
C ASP A 66 -10.82 -17.32 -24.11
N LYS A 67 -9.87 -16.60 -24.74
CA LYS A 67 -8.98 -15.66 -24.03
C LYS A 67 -9.77 -14.52 -23.39
N ILE A 68 -10.72 -13.94 -24.14
CA ILE A 68 -11.58 -12.85 -23.65
C ILE A 68 -12.38 -13.35 -22.46
N LEU A 69 -13.09 -14.47 -22.59
CA LEU A 69 -13.90 -15.04 -21.51
C LEU A 69 -13.06 -15.38 -20.27
N SER A 70 -11.84 -15.91 -20.45
CA SER A 70 -10.93 -16.23 -19.34
C SER A 70 -10.49 -14.98 -18.57
N LEU A 71 -10.19 -13.89 -19.28
CA LEU A 71 -9.79 -12.61 -18.68
C LEU A 71 -10.96 -11.91 -17.99
N GLU A 72 -12.13 -11.88 -18.63
CA GLU A 72 -13.35 -11.33 -18.04
C GLU A 72 -13.77 -12.12 -16.78
N LEU A 73 -13.61 -13.45 -16.78
CA LEU A 73 -13.86 -14.28 -15.59
C LEU A 73 -12.91 -13.95 -14.42
N MET A 74 -11.68 -13.54 -14.72
CA MET A 74 -10.73 -13.04 -13.72
C MET A 74 -11.03 -11.60 -13.26
N GLY A 75 -12.02 -10.93 -13.84
CA GLY A 75 -12.33 -9.52 -13.58
C GLY A 75 -11.36 -8.56 -14.27
N VAL A 76 -10.70 -9.00 -15.34
CA VAL A 76 -9.79 -8.19 -16.16
C VAL A 76 -10.55 -7.72 -17.39
N ASP A 77 -10.71 -6.41 -17.53
CA ASP A 77 -11.25 -5.80 -18.75
C ASP A 77 -10.30 -6.11 -19.92
N TYR A 78 -10.76 -6.97 -20.84
CA TYR A 78 -9.96 -7.39 -21.96
C TYR A 78 -9.56 -6.22 -22.88
N ARG A 79 -10.46 -5.27 -23.10
CA ARG A 79 -10.21 -4.13 -24.01
C ARG A 79 -9.12 -3.23 -23.44
N ARG A 80 -9.18 -2.96 -22.14
CA ARG A 80 -8.15 -2.21 -21.43
C ARG A 80 -6.83 -2.97 -21.36
N ALA A 81 -6.87 -4.28 -21.13
CA ALA A 81 -5.67 -5.10 -21.11
C ALA A 81 -4.97 -5.10 -22.48
N LEU A 82 -5.73 -5.22 -23.57
CA LEU A 82 -5.23 -5.19 -24.94
C LEU A 82 -4.70 -3.81 -25.36
N SER A 83 -5.33 -2.71 -24.92
CA SER A 83 -4.86 -1.36 -25.24
C SER A 83 -3.52 -1.06 -24.56
N LEU A 84 -3.32 -1.55 -23.33
CA LEU A 84 -2.08 -1.38 -22.57
C LEU A 84 -1.01 -2.43 -22.89
N ASN A 85 -1.40 -3.56 -23.48
CA ASN A 85 -0.50 -4.63 -23.92
C ASN A 85 -0.94 -5.19 -25.29
N PRO A 86 -0.55 -4.54 -26.41
CA PRO A 86 -0.94 -5.00 -27.74
C PRO A 86 -0.47 -6.42 -28.09
N SER A 87 0.66 -6.87 -27.52
CA SER A 87 1.22 -8.21 -27.69
C SER A 87 0.31 -9.32 -27.17
N LEU A 88 -0.67 -8.99 -26.32
CA LEU A 88 -1.68 -9.94 -25.84
C LEU A 88 -2.51 -10.55 -26.98
N ARG A 89 -2.64 -9.83 -28.11
CA ARG A 89 -3.35 -10.30 -29.31
C ARG A 89 -2.77 -11.60 -29.84
N ASP A 90 -1.44 -11.62 -29.98
CA ASP A 90 -0.69 -12.69 -30.63
C ASP A 90 -0.20 -13.74 -29.62
N ALA A 91 -0.33 -13.47 -28.32
CA ALA A 91 0.07 -14.38 -27.26
C ALA A 91 -0.73 -15.68 -27.29
N ALA A 92 -0.04 -16.82 -27.30
CA ALA A 92 -0.68 -18.14 -27.27
C ALA A 92 -1.48 -18.35 -25.96
N PRO A 93 -2.71 -18.92 -26.00
CA PRO A 93 -3.48 -19.23 -24.80
C PRO A 93 -2.70 -20.03 -23.76
N GLU A 94 -1.85 -20.96 -24.20
CA GLU A 94 -1.00 -21.81 -23.38
C GLU A 94 0.04 -20.99 -22.61
N SER A 95 0.57 -19.93 -23.22
CA SER A 95 1.52 -19.01 -22.56
C SER A 95 0.84 -18.24 -21.43
N ILE A 96 -0.38 -17.76 -21.66
CA ILE A 96 -1.17 -17.05 -20.64
C ILE A 96 -1.51 -18.02 -19.49
N HIS A 97 -1.92 -19.24 -19.83
CA HIS A 97 -2.18 -20.29 -18.85
C HIS A 97 -0.92 -20.62 -18.03
N ALA A 98 0.25 -20.73 -18.65
CA ALA A 98 1.51 -20.97 -17.96
C ALA A 98 1.84 -19.86 -16.95
N VAL A 99 1.59 -18.59 -17.30
CA VAL A 99 1.72 -17.45 -16.36
C VAL A 99 0.78 -17.61 -15.18
N VAL A 100 -0.51 -17.87 -15.43
CA VAL A 100 -1.53 -18.05 -14.38
C VAL A 100 -1.15 -19.19 -13.45
N THR A 101 -0.83 -20.36 -13.99
CA THR A 101 -0.43 -21.55 -13.23
C THR A 101 0.84 -21.29 -12.42
N PHE A 102 1.82 -20.58 -13.00
CA PHE A 102 3.03 -20.22 -12.27
C PHE A 102 2.74 -19.29 -11.10
N LEU A 103 1.94 -18.24 -11.30
CA LEU A 103 1.57 -17.33 -10.20
C LEU A 103 0.78 -18.04 -9.10
N GLN A 104 -0.12 -18.96 -9.47
CA GLN A 104 -0.82 -19.81 -8.51
C GLN A 104 0.13 -20.72 -7.73
N SER A 105 1.14 -21.29 -8.38
CA SER A 105 2.18 -22.09 -7.72
C SER A 105 3.02 -21.28 -6.72
N ARG A 106 3.08 -19.94 -6.89
CA ARG A 106 3.70 -18.99 -5.96
C ARG A 106 2.71 -18.43 -4.91
N GLY A 107 1.55 -19.05 -4.79
CA GLY A 107 0.55 -18.74 -3.76
C GLY A 107 -0.42 -17.61 -4.12
N LEU A 108 -0.43 -17.08 -5.34
CA LEU A 108 -1.45 -16.12 -5.75
C LEU A 108 -2.79 -16.84 -5.98
N HIS A 109 -3.87 -16.31 -5.42
CA HIS A 109 -5.19 -16.89 -5.60
C HIS A 109 -5.86 -16.28 -6.83
N PHE A 110 -6.86 -16.96 -7.41
CA PHE A 110 -7.59 -16.47 -8.58
C PHE A 110 -8.14 -15.04 -8.39
N LYS A 111 -8.68 -14.74 -7.20
CA LYS A 111 -9.17 -13.40 -6.84
C LYS A 111 -8.11 -12.29 -6.84
N ASP A 112 -6.83 -12.64 -6.73
CA ASP A 112 -5.72 -11.68 -6.75
C ASP A 112 -5.32 -11.33 -8.19
N LEU A 113 -5.53 -12.27 -9.13
CA LEU A 113 -5.07 -12.15 -10.53
C LEU A 113 -5.76 -11.03 -11.28
N GLY A 114 -7.06 -10.79 -11.03
CA GLY A 114 -7.79 -9.67 -11.62
C GLY A 114 -7.12 -8.33 -11.37
N ARG A 115 -6.70 -8.08 -10.13
CA ARG A 115 -5.95 -6.87 -9.76
C ARG A 115 -4.58 -6.84 -10.41
N VAL A 116 -3.85 -7.96 -10.40
CA VAL A 116 -2.50 -8.04 -10.96
C VAL A 116 -2.50 -7.73 -12.46
N PHE A 117 -3.35 -8.41 -13.22
CA PHE A 117 -3.43 -8.22 -14.67
C PHE A 117 -4.11 -6.91 -15.05
N GLY A 118 -5.09 -6.44 -14.28
CA GLY A 118 -5.69 -5.12 -14.48
C GLY A 118 -4.70 -3.97 -14.26
N MET A 119 -3.81 -4.09 -13.25
CA MET A 119 -2.75 -3.10 -13.02
C MET A 119 -1.57 -3.24 -13.97
N CYS A 120 -1.21 -4.47 -14.35
CA CYS A 120 -0.03 -4.77 -15.15
C CYS A 120 -0.37 -5.78 -16.27
N PRO A 121 -1.07 -5.34 -17.33
CA PRO A 121 -1.46 -6.25 -18.43
C PRO A 121 -0.28 -6.90 -19.14
N SER A 122 0.91 -6.29 -19.10
CA SER A 122 2.15 -6.85 -19.66
C SER A 122 2.56 -8.18 -19.01
N VAL A 123 2.12 -8.46 -17.78
CA VAL A 123 2.41 -9.72 -17.07
C VAL A 123 1.77 -10.90 -17.79
N LEU A 124 0.63 -10.71 -18.47
CA LEU A 124 -0.07 -11.78 -19.22
C LEU A 124 0.79 -12.37 -20.35
N THR A 125 1.74 -11.59 -20.87
CA THR A 125 2.64 -11.98 -21.95
C THR A 125 4.09 -12.11 -21.50
N ALA A 126 4.34 -12.08 -20.18
CA ALA A 126 5.68 -12.21 -19.63
C ALA A 126 6.18 -13.65 -19.72
N SER A 127 7.48 -13.81 -19.92
CA SER A 127 8.15 -15.11 -19.83
C SER A 127 8.21 -15.56 -18.37
N VAL A 128 7.62 -16.73 -18.08
CA VAL A 128 7.75 -17.35 -16.76
C VAL A 128 9.22 -17.53 -16.37
N ARG A 129 10.06 -17.94 -17.33
CA ARG A 129 11.49 -18.23 -17.08
C ARG A 129 12.33 -16.96 -16.97
N ALA A 130 12.17 -16.03 -17.90
CA ALA A 130 13.06 -14.87 -18.01
C ALA A 130 12.61 -13.67 -17.17
N ASP A 131 11.31 -13.52 -16.93
CA ASP A 131 10.75 -12.33 -16.29
C ASP A 131 10.23 -12.64 -14.88
N LEU A 132 9.34 -13.63 -14.74
CA LEU A 132 8.65 -13.87 -13.47
C LEU A 132 9.50 -14.60 -12.44
N ARG A 133 10.17 -15.70 -12.82
CA ARG A 133 11.04 -16.46 -11.90
C ARG A 133 12.11 -15.59 -11.24
N PRO A 134 12.83 -14.72 -11.97
CA PRO A 134 13.81 -13.83 -11.34
C PRO A 134 13.21 -12.89 -10.31
N VAL A 135 11.97 -12.41 -10.50
CA VAL A 135 11.31 -11.54 -9.50
C VAL A 135 11.10 -12.28 -8.18
N PHE A 136 10.59 -13.52 -8.22
CA PHE A 136 10.40 -14.32 -7.00
C PHE A 136 11.72 -14.77 -6.36
N ALA A 137 12.75 -15.04 -7.16
CA ALA A 137 14.10 -15.27 -6.65
C ALA A 137 14.64 -14.02 -5.94
N PHE A 138 14.51 -12.83 -6.54
CA PHE A 138 14.88 -11.56 -5.92
C PHE A 138 14.13 -11.31 -4.59
N LEU A 139 12.82 -11.60 -4.52
CA LEU A 139 12.09 -11.50 -3.26
C LEU A 139 12.69 -12.39 -2.17
N SER A 140 13.14 -13.59 -2.52
CA SER A 140 13.65 -14.58 -1.56
C SER A 140 15.11 -14.29 -1.19
N ASP A 141 15.97 -14.19 -2.19
CA ASP A 141 17.42 -14.18 -2.05
C ASP A 141 17.95 -12.79 -1.65
N ASP A 142 17.42 -11.73 -2.27
CA ASP A 142 17.90 -10.36 -2.06
C ASP A 142 17.18 -9.64 -0.92
N LEU A 143 15.88 -9.89 -0.77
CA LEU A 143 15.03 -9.22 0.23
C LEU A 143 14.75 -10.11 1.45
N GLY A 144 15.03 -11.41 1.39
CA GLY A 144 14.78 -12.33 2.49
C GLY A 144 13.30 -12.60 2.74
N VAL A 145 12.41 -12.37 1.77
CA VAL A 145 10.97 -12.60 1.92
C VAL A 145 10.68 -14.11 1.81
N PRO A 146 10.05 -14.73 2.82
CA PRO A 146 9.72 -16.15 2.75
C PRO A 146 8.64 -16.39 1.70
N GLU A 147 8.61 -17.56 1.08
CA GLU A 147 7.66 -17.88 0.01
C GLU A 147 6.19 -17.69 0.45
N SER A 148 5.88 -18.00 1.71
CA SER A 148 4.55 -17.79 2.30
C SER A 148 4.09 -16.33 2.30
N ALA A 149 5.02 -15.37 2.22
CA ALA A 149 4.74 -13.94 2.19
C ALA A 149 4.79 -13.32 0.77
N HIS A 150 5.22 -14.06 -0.26
CA HIS A 150 5.33 -13.55 -1.63
C HIS A 150 3.99 -12.99 -2.13
N ARG A 151 2.90 -13.72 -1.90
CA ARG A 151 1.53 -13.27 -2.24
C ARG A 151 1.23 -11.87 -1.69
N ARG A 152 1.55 -11.62 -0.40
CA ARG A 152 1.28 -10.33 0.25
C ARG A 152 2.06 -9.19 -0.40
N VAL A 153 3.32 -9.42 -0.77
CA VAL A 153 4.15 -8.41 -1.45
C VAL A 153 3.62 -8.11 -2.85
N VAL A 154 3.35 -9.15 -3.64
CA VAL A 154 2.89 -9.01 -5.04
C VAL A 154 1.52 -8.36 -5.12
N VAL A 155 0.56 -8.74 -4.26
CA VAL A 155 -0.77 -8.11 -4.23
C VAL A 155 -0.69 -6.63 -3.85
N LYS A 156 0.23 -6.29 -2.94
CA LYS A 156 0.46 -4.88 -2.53
C LYS A 156 1.08 -4.06 -3.66
N CYS A 157 2.01 -4.64 -4.42
CA CYS A 157 2.63 -3.98 -5.56
C CYS A 157 2.80 -4.91 -6.77
N PRO A 158 1.74 -5.07 -7.60
CA PRO A 158 1.79 -5.92 -8.78
C PRO A 158 2.86 -5.52 -9.80
N ARG A 159 3.24 -4.23 -9.80
CA ARG A 159 4.30 -3.68 -10.67
C ARG A 159 5.64 -4.38 -10.53
N LEU A 160 5.92 -5.04 -9.39
CA LEU A 160 7.12 -5.86 -9.22
C LEU A 160 7.26 -6.92 -10.32
N LEU A 161 6.16 -7.55 -10.74
CA LEU A 161 6.16 -8.60 -11.77
C LEU A 161 6.43 -8.05 -13.18
N ALA A 162 6.27 -6.75 -13.39
CA ALA A 162 6.47 -6.09 -14.68
C ALA A 162 7.84 -5.39 -14.78
N CYS A 163 8.67 -5.45 -13.74
CA CYS A 163 9.97 -4.78 -13.70
C CYS A 163 11.13 -5.75 -13.95
N SER A 164 12.14 -5.30 -14.69
CA SER A 164 13.42 -6.01 -14.80
C SER A 164 14.11 -6.05 -13.43
N VAL A 165 14.47 -7.26 -12.98
CA VAL A 165 15.26 -7.43 -11.76
C VAL A 165 16.62 -6.76 -11.89
N ARG A 166 17.27 -6.92 -13.05
CA ARG A 166 18.62 -6.42 -13.32
C ARG A 166 18.64 -4.90 -13.45
N ASP A 167 17.68 -4.34 -14.18
CA ASP A 167 17.76 -2.94 -14.62
C ASP A 167 16.92 -1.99 -13.75
N GLN A 168 16.01 -2.53 -12.92
CA GLN A 168 15.14 -1.73 -12.04
C GLN A 168 15.22 -2.17 -10.57
N LEU A 169 14.89 -3.42 -10.24
CA LEU A 169 14.72 -3.81 -8.83
C LEU A 169 16.04 -3.82 -8.04
N ARG A 170 17.11 -4.41 -8.60
CA ARG A 170 18.43 -4.46 -7.96
C ARG A 170 19.07 -3.07 -7.83
N PRO A 171 19.10 -2.22 -8.87
CA PRO A 171 19.60 -0.84 -8.74
C PRO A 171 18.85 -0.04 -7.66
N ALA A 172 17.51 -0.14 -7.62
CA ALA A 172 16.71 0.52 -6.59
C ALA A 172 17.07 0.02 -5.19
N LEU A 173 17.20 -1.31 -5.01
CA LEU A 173 17.62 -1.89 -3.72
C LEU A 173 19.01 -1.41 -3.28
N ILE A 174 19.99 -1.38 -4.19
CA ILE A 174 21.35 -0.91 -3.90
C ILE A 174 21.31 0.55 -3.47
N TYR A 175 20.57 1.39 -4.18
CA TYR A 175 20.43 2.80 -3.83
C TYR A 175 19.78 2.98 -2.45
N LEU A 176 18.67 2.30 -2.19
CA LEU A 176 17.99 2.35 -0.88
C LEU A 176 18.90 1.86 0.26
N ARG A 177 19.68 0.80 0.04
CA ARG A 177 20.70 0.35 1.02
C ARG A 177 21.74 1.44 1.30
N ARG A 178 22.21 2.15 0.26
CA ARG A 178 23.14 3.29 0.41
C ARG A 178 22.54 4.45 1.19
N LEU A 179 21.23 4.68 1.09
CA LEU A 179 20.52 5.67 1.91
C LEU A 179 20.35 5.22 3.37
N GLY A 180 20.57 3.95 3.70
CA GLY A 180 20.45 3.43 5.06
C GLY A 180 19.25 2.51 5.31
N PHE A 181 18.51 2.09 4.26
CA PHE A 181 17.48 1.05 4.40
C PHE A 181 18.12 -0.32 4.63
N ARG A 182 18.23 -0.71 5.91
CA ARG A 182 18.90 -1.97 6.32
C ARG A 182 17.96 -3.17 6.29
N ASP A 183 16.71 -3.01 6.72
CA ASP A 183 15.72 -4.09 6.72
C ASP A 183 15.04 -4.20 5.35
N THR A 184 15.62 -5.03 4.48
CA THR A 184 15.11 -5.26 3.13
C THR A 184 13.81 -6.04 3.10
N ARG A 185 13.55 -6.85 4.12
CA ARG A 185 12.28 -7.57 4.25
C ARG A 185 11.16 -6.58 4.61
N ALA A 186 11.39 -5.72 5.60
CA ALA A 186 10.43 -4.67 5.94
C ALA A 186 10.16 -3.75 4.75
N LEU A 187 11.21 -3.34 4.02
CA LEU A 187 11.08 -2.57 2.77
C LEU A 187 10.14 -3.26 1.76
N ALA A 188 10.31 -4.56 1.51
CA ALA A 188 9.45 -5.31 0.59
C ALA A 188 7.99 -5.39 1.07
N MET A 189 7.77 -5.48 2.37
CA MET A 189 6.45 -5.68 2.97
C MET A 189 5.69 -4.35 3.18
N GLN A 190 6.42 -3.27 3.47
CA GLN A 190 5.87 -1.97 3.83
C GLN A 190 5.86 -1.03 2.63
N ASP A 191 6.97 -0.92 1.89
CA ASP A 191 7.15 0.05 0.82
C ASP A 191 7.70 -0.57 -0.49
N PRO A 192 7.09 -1.66 -1.01
CA PRO A 192 7.56 -2.31 -2.25
C PRO A 192 7.53 -1.39 -3.47
N ILE A 193 6.74 -0.31 -3.42
CA ILE A 193 6.70 0.71 -4.47
C ILE A 193 8.07 1.36 -4.71
N LEU A 194 8.92 1.45 -3.69
CA LEU A 194 10.25 2.02 -3.83
C LEU A 194 11.14 1.14 -4.73
N LEU A 195 11.00 -0.18 -4.68
CA LEU A 195 11.80 -1.11 -5.51
C LEU A 195 11.49 -0.96 -7.01
N VAL A 196 10.26 -0.55 -7.37
CA VAL A 196 9.84 -0.33 -8.76
C VAL A 196 9.94 1.14 -9.19
N THR A 197 10.46 2.01 -8.32
CA THR A 197 10.61 3.44 -8.60
C THR A 197 12.00 3.72 -9.19
N SER A 198 12.06 4.54 -10.24
CA SER A 198 13.33 4.90 -10.87
C SER A 198 14.21 5.71 -9.90
N VAL A 199 15.46 5.27 -9.72
CA VAL A 199 16.42 5.98 -8.87
C VAL A 199 16.72 7.36 -9.47
N GLU A 200 17.18 7.39 -10.71
CA GLU A 200 17.65 8.59 -11.39
C GLU A 200 16.51 9.57 -11.71
N ARG A 201 15.37 9.06 -12.20
CA ARG A 201 14.27 9.93 -12.64
C ARG A 201 13.31 10.32 -11.52
N THR A 202 13.41 9.72 -10.33
CA THR A 202 12.41 9.93 -9.29
C THR A 202 12.99 10.06 -7.89
N MET A 203 13.78 9.10 -7.40
CA MET A 203 14.26 9.17 -6.01
C MET A 203 15.30 10.28 -5.80
N VAL A 204 16.26 10.41 -6.71
CA VAL A 204 17.32 11.42 -6.62
C VAL A 204 16.74 12.84 -6.70
N PRO A 205 15.93 13.21 -7.71
CA PRO A 205 15.34 14.55 -7.79
C PRO A 205 14.50 14.92 -6.57
N LYS A 206 13.82 13.95 -5.95
CA LYS A 206 13.03 14.20 -4.72
C LYS A 206 13.91 14.49 -3.52
N LEU A 207 15.02 13.77 -3.37
CA LEU A 207 15.98 14.04 -2.30
C LEU A 207 16.67 15.39 -2.50
N GLU A 208 17.02 15.73 -3.74
CA GLU A 208 17.59 17.04 -4.09
C GLU A 208 16.59 18.17 -3.82
N PHE A 209 15.32 17.98 -4.18
CA PHE A 209 14.27 18.94 -3.85
C PHE A 209 14.13 19.14 -2.34
N LEU A 210 14.06 18.05 -1.56
CA LEU A 210 13.95 18.14 -0.10
C LEU A 210 15.14 18.87 0.51
N ALA A 211 16.36 18.58 0.06
CA ALA A 211 17.54 19.33 0.48
C ALA A 211 17.44 20.82 0.06
N GLY A 212 16.94 21.09 -1.13
CA GLY A 212 16.69 22.43 -1.66
C GLY A 212 15.68 23.27 -0.88
N LEU A 213 14.90 22.68 0.03
CA LEU A 213 14.03 23.43 0.94
C LEU A 213 14.80 24.21 2.01
N GLY A 214 16.10 23.94 2.17
CA GLY A 214 16.96 24.55 3.20
C GLY A 214 17.50 23.57 4.22
N MET A 215 17.58 22.27 3.90
CA MET A 215 18.19 21.25 4.74
C MET A 215 19.34 20.55 4.01
N THR A 216 20.27 19.96 4.74
CA THR A 216 21.34 19.17 4.15
C THR A 216 20.80 17.88 3.52
N ARG A 217 21.58 17.31 2.59
CA ARG A 217 21.23 16.02 1.98
C ARG A 217 21.09 14.91 3.04
N ASP A 218 21.94 14.91 4.06
CA ASP A 218 21.90 13.90 5.13
C ASP A 218 20.66 14.05 6.02
N GLU A 219 20.21 15.28 6.29
CA GLU A 219 18.94 15.53 6.97
C GLU A 219 17.74 15.06 6.13
N ALA A 220 17.76 15.32 4.83
CA ALA A 220 16.72 14.81 3.92
C ALA A 220 16.70 13.27 3.88
N VAL A 221 17.87 12.63 3.90
CA VAL A 221 17.98 11.16 3.99
C VAL A 221 17.44 10.65 5.33
N ALA A 222 17.84 11.26 6.45
CA ALA A 222 17.33 10.91 7.78
C ALA A 222 15.80 11.08 7.88
N MET A 223 15.27 12.10 7.21
CA MET A 223 13.84 12.33 7.08
C MET A 223 13.14 11.21 6.29
N VAL A 224 13.70 10.81 5.14
CA VAL A 224 13.17 9.71 4.30
C VAL A 224 13.25 8.37 5.01
N LEU A 225 14.30 8.09 5.79
CA LEU A 225 14.39 6.84 6.56
C LEU A 225 13.28 6.72 7.60
N ARG A 226 12.84 7.84 8.20
CA ARG A 226 11.70 7.87 9.13
C ARG A 226 10.35 7.88 8.41
N CYS A 227 10.29 8.38 7.18
CA CYS A 227 9.07 8.44 6.38
C CYS A 227 9.34 8.06 4.91
N PRO A 228 9.49 6.76 4.60
CA PRO A 228 9.79 6.30 3.24
C PRO A 228 8.79 6.74 2.15
N PRO A 229 7.47 6.89 2.43
CA PRO A 229 6.51 7.39 1.44
C PRO A 229 6.84 8.75 0.83
N LEU A 230 7.71 9.55 1.44
CA LEU A 230 8.21 10.80 0.87
C LEU A 230 8.75 10.60 -0.55
N LEU A 231 9.51 9.54 -0.80
CA LEU A 231 10.03 9.24 -2.14
C LEU A 231 8.96 8.91 -3.18
N THR A 232 7.68 8.83 -2.80
CA THR A 232 6.55 8.55 -3.70
C THR A 232 5.75 9.80 -4.06
N PHE A 233 5.84 10.89 -3.29
CA PHE A 233 5.05 12.10 -3.52
C PHE A 233 5.56 12.93 -4.70
N SER A 234 4.66 13.69 -5.32
CA SER A 234 5.00 14.60 -6.42
C SER A 234 5.57 15.89 -5.86
N VAL A 235 6.66 16.39 -6.45
CA VAL A 235 7.22 17.69 -6.08
C VAL A 235 6.17 18.79 -6.31
N GLU A 236 5.73 18.94 -7.56
CA GLU A 236 4.80 20.00 -7.98
C GLU A 236 3.41 19.89 -7.34
N ARG A 237 2.85 18.67 -7.24
CA ARG A 237 1.47 18.48 -6.78
C ARG A 237 1.33 18.20 -5.28
N ASN A 238 2.44 18.02 -4.56
CA ASN A 238 2.39 17.72 -3.12
C ASN A 238 3.36 18.59 -2.35
N TYR A 239 4.66 18.52 -2.63
CA TYR A 239 5.64 19.24 -1.81
C TYR A 239 5.52 20.75 -1.93
N THR A 240 5.58 21.29 -3.14
CA THR A 240 5.55 22.73 -3.40
C THR A 240 4.34 23.41 -2.76
N PRO A 241 3.08 23.05 -3.07
CA PRO A 241 1.92 23.76 -2.53
C PRO A 241 1.78 23.61 -1.01
N LYS A 242 2.19 22.47 -0.44
CA LYS A 242 2.10 22.26 1.02
C LYS A 242 3.18 23.02 1.77
N PHE A 243 4.39 23.07 1.23
CA PHE A 243 5.49 23.80 1.85
C PHE A 243 5.27 25.31 1.74
N GLU A 244 4.80 25.79 0.58
CA GLU A 244 4.40 27.20 0.41
C GLU A 244 3.30 27.61 1.38
N TYR A 245 2.29 26.76 1.60
CA TYR A 245 1.24 27.01 2.58
C TYR A 245 1.79 27.05 4.01
N LEU A 246 2.68 26.11 4.37
CA LEU A 246 3.31 26.06 5.68
C LEU A 246 4.06 27.36 5.98
N VAL A 247 4.86 27.84 5.02
CA VAL A 247 5.66 29.05 5.19
C VAL A 247 4.78 30.30 5.16
N SER A 248 3.93 30.44 4.15
CA SER A 248 3.23 31.70 3.88
C SER A 248 2.00 31.92 4.76
N ALA A 249 1.28 30.84 5.10
CA ALA A 249 0.02 30.93 5.85
C ALA A 249 0.16 30.51 7.30
N MET A 250 1.02 29.54 7.62
CA MET A 250 1.15 29.00 8.98
C MET A 250 2.37 29.55 9.74
N GLY A 251 3.26 30.28 9.06
CA GLY A 251 4.49 30.82 9.66
C GLY A 251 5.52 29.75 10.06
N GLY A 252 5.40 28.53 9.55
CA GLY A 252 6.34 27.43 9.78
C GLY A 252 7.48 27.40 8.76
N GLY A 253 8.26 26.32 8.76
CA GLY A 253 9.38 26.16 7.84
C GLY A 253 10.02 24.77 7.82
N VAL A 254 11.30 24.74 7.47
CA VAL A 254 12.08 23.50 7.30
C VAL A 254 12.16 22.68 8.58
N GLU A 255 12.32 23.33 9.74
CA GLU A 255 12.44 22.62 11.01
C GLU A 255 11.15 21.87 11.37
N ASP A 256 9.98 22.41 11.03
CA ASP A 256 8.69 21.76 11.24
C ASP A 256 8.55 20.49 10.41
N VAL A 257 8.92 20.53 9.12
CA VAL A 257 8.84 19.35 8.26
C VAL A 257 9.93 18.32 8.59
N LYS A 258 11.09 18.75 9.08
CA LYS A 258 12.12 17.84 9.61
C LYS A 258 11.60 17.13 10.86
N ALA A 259 11.01 17.86 11.80
CA ALA A 259 10.42 17.28 13.01
C ALA A 259 9.24 16.37 12.67
N PHE A 260 8.40 16.78 11.71
CA PHE A 260 7.17 16.09 11.34
C PHE A 260 7.03 15.84 9.83
N PRO A 261 7.76 14.86 9.27
CA PRO A 261 7.78 14.63 7.82
C PRO A 261 6.45 14.13 7.27
N GLN A 262 5.61 13.54 8.12
CA GLN A 262 4.26 13.10 7.75
C GLN A 262 3.34 14.26 7.37
N TYR A 263 3.73 15.53 7.62
CA TYR A 263 3.04 16.71 7.09
C TYR A 263 2.67 16.55 5.60
N PHE A 264 3.61 16.08 4.77
CA PHE A 264 3.40 15.87 3.34
C PHE A 264 2.45 14.71 2.99
N SER A 265 2.09 13.87 3.96
CA SER A 265 1.13 12.77 3.79
C SER A 265 -0.32 13.23 3.94
N PHE A 266 -0.58 14.35 4.62
CA PHE A 266 -1.95 14.87 4.81
C PHE A 266 -2.43 15.67 3.60
N SER A 267 -3.73 15.62 3.30
CA SER A 267 -4.31 16.42 2.22
C SER A 267 -4.24 17.90 2.57
N LEU A 268 -3.74 18.72 1.64
CA LEU A 268 -3.71 20.17 1.83
C LEU A 268 -5.12 20.73 2.02
N GLU A 269 -6.00 20.45 1.05
CA GLU A 269 -7.35 20.99 1.00
C GLU A 269 -8.29 20.37 2.04
N LYS A 270 -8.18 19.07 2.30
CA LYS A 270 -9.14 18.35 3.16
C LYS A 270 -8.74 18.28 4.63
N ARG A 271 -7.47 18.55 4.95
CA ARG A 271 -6.93 18.32 6.31
C ARG A 271 -6.12 19.49 6.83
N ILE A 272 -5.09 19.91 6.11
CA ILE A 272 -4.16 20.95 6.58
C ILE A 272 -4.86 22.30 6.66
N VAL A 273 -5.44 22.77 5.56
CA VAL A 273 -6.09 24.10 5.49
C VAL A 273 -7.28 24.22 6.46
N PRO A 274 -8.24 23.28 6.52
CA PRO A 274 -9.39 23.42 7.42
C PRO A 274 -8.99 23.44 8.89
N ARG A 275 -8.04 22.59 9.30
CA ARG A 275 -7.62 22.52 10.70
C ARG A 275 -6.78 23.71 11.11
N HIS A 276 -5.88 24.18 10.25
CA HIS A 276 -5.14 25.42 10.50
C HIS A 276 -6.08 26.61 10.70
N ARG A 277 -7.11 26.77 9.83
CA ARG A 277 -8.11 27.84 10.00
C ARG A 277 -8.86 27.74 11.33
N ALA A 278 -9.33 26.54 11.69
CA ALA A 278 -10.03 26.34 12.96
C ALA A 278 -9.15 26.68 14.17
N VAL A 279 -7.87 26.31 14.14
CA VAL A 279 -6.89 26.67 15.19
C VAL A 279 -6.70 28.19 15.28
N VAL A 280 -6.58 28.87 14.14
CA VAL A 280 -6.45 30.34 14.09
C VAL A 280 -7.72 31.05 14.58
N GLU A 281 -8.90 30.58 14.16
CA GLU A 281 -10.20 31.11 14.60
C GLU A 281 -10.41 30.92 16.11
N ALA A 282 -9.93 29.80 16.65
CA ALA A 282 -9.94 29.51 18.08
C ALA A 282 -8.88 30.29 18.87
N GLY A 283 -7.92 30.96 18.21
CA GLY A 283 -6.85 31.71 18.87
C GLY A 283 -5.82 30.83 19.61
N VAL A 284 -5.81 29.52 19.37
CA VAL A 284 -4.93 28.57 20.08
C VAL A 284 -3.67 28.27 19.28
N GLN A 285 -2.58 27.91 19.97
CA GLN A 285 -1.39 27.35 19.32
C GLN A 285 -1.39 25.83 19.43
N MET A 286 -1.17 25.15 18.30
CA MET A 286 -1.18 23.69 18.26
C MET A 286 -0.01 23.15 17.43
N PRO A 287 0.81 22.23 17.95
CA PRO A 287 1.85 21.56 17.18
C PRO A 287 1.27 20.80 15.97
N LEU A 288 2.00 20.78 14.85
CA LEU A 288 1.57 20.08 13.63
C LEU A 288 1.19 18.61 13.85
N PRO A 289 1.92 17.81 14.66
CA PRO A 289 1.54 16.42 14.91
C PRO A 289 0.16 16.30 15.53
N ASP A 290 -0.16 17.12 16.52
CA ASP A 290 -1.43 17.08 17.25
C ASP A 290 -2.56 17.55 16.34
N MET A 291 -2.33 18.67 15.64
CA MET A 291 -3.27 19.22 14.69
C MET A 291 -3.62 18.25 13.56
N LEU A 292 -2.66 17.45 13.06
CA LEU A 292 -2.88 16.68 11.83
C LEU A 292 -3.17 15.18 12.08
N LYS A 293 -2.59 14.58 13.13
CA LYS A 293 -2.77 13.15 13.43
C LYS A 293 -4.07 12.83 14.16
N ALA A 294 -4.55 13.73 15.03
CA ALA A 294 -5.73 13.50 15.85
C ALA A 294 -6.98 13.17 15.01
N THR A 295 -7.91 12.36 15.49
CA THR A 295 -9.20 12.17 14.81
C THR A 295 -9.99 13.48 14.74
N ASP A 296 -11.12 13.50 14.04
CA ASP A 296 -11.93 14.73 13.96
C ASP A 296 -12.57 15.05 15.33
N GLU A 297 -12.94 14.03 16.08
CA GLU A 297 -13.45 14.15 17.44
C GLU A 297 -12.36 14.65 18.40
N GLU A 298 -11.19 14.01 18.41
CA GLU A 298 -10.06 14.41 19.25
C GLU A 298 -9.61 15.84 18.95
N PHE A 299 -9.61 16.23 17.68
CA PHE A 299 -9.26 17.59 17.27
C PHE A 299 -10.27 18.63 17.77
N ALA A 300 -11.57 18.35 17.67
CA ALA A 300 -12.61 19.22 18.22
C ALA A 300 -12.47 19.37 19.74
N GLU A 301 -12.27 18.26 20.46
CA GLU A 301 -12.07 18.31 21.92
C GLU A 301 -10.84 19.14 22.32
N MET A 302 -9.76 19.11 21.54
CA MET A 302 -8.57 19.92 21.82
C MET A 302 -8.83 21.42 21.65
N LEU A 303 -9.66 21.81 20.68
CA LEU A 303 -10.05 23.23 20.50
C LEU A 303 -10.92 23.73 21.66
N ASP A 304 -11.82 22.88 22.17
CA ASP A 304 -12.74 23.23 23.26
C ASP A 304 -12.03 23.30 24.63
N LYS A 305 -11.06 22.41 24.88
CA LYS A 305 -10.32 22.36 26.16
C LYS A 305 -9.48 23.62 26.37
N GLU A 306 -8.82 24.11 25.34
CA GLU A 306 -7.98 25.31 25.40
C GLU A 306 -8.81 26.60 25.60
N HIS A 307 -10.10 26.61 25.20
CA HIS A 307 -11.04 27.70 25.48
C HIS A 307 -11.47 27.78 26.96
N THR A 308 -11.32 26.71 27.73
CA THR A 308 -11.84 26.65 29.12
C THR A 308 -10.77 27.06 30.15
N THR A 309 -9.54 27.33 29.71
CA THR A 309 -8.38 27.65 30.56
C THR A 309 -8.03 29.13 30.69
N GLU A 310 -8.84 30.03 30.10
CA GLU A 310 -8.81 31.49 30.36
C GLU A 310 -9.86 31.92 31.39
#